data_AF-A0A1A7WE99-F1
#
_entry.id   AF-A0A1A7WE99-F1
#
_cell.length_a   1.000
_cell.length_b   1.000
_cell.length_c   1.000
_cell.angle_alpha   90.00
_cell.angle_beta   90.00
_cell.angle_gamma   90.00
#
_symmetry.space_group_name_H-M   'P 1'
#
loop_
_entity.id
_entity.type
_entity.pdbx_description
1 polymer ?
#
loop_
_entity_poly.entity_id
_entity_poly.type
_entity_poly.pdbx_seq_one_letter_code
_entity_poly.pdbx_strand_id
1 'polypeptide(L)' 'QLMSWARESPPDARKPLDTFFDSDSGRLAAYTFQRPENLALEQFFHSHMLPVIETPGMQRGLHGFSPWL' A
#
# COMPACT_ATOMS: atom_id res chain seq x y z
N GLN A 1 -9.94 -1.11 -18.94
CA GLN A 1 -9.76 -2.27 -19.85
C GLN A 1 -8.56 -3.17 -19.53
N LEU A 2 -7.65 -2.82 -18.61
CA LEU A 2 -6.56 -3.73 -18.18
C LEU A 2 -7.05 -4.84 -17.22
N MET A 3 -7.86 -4.48 -16.22
CA MET A 3 -8.31 -5.44 -15.20
C MET A 3 -9.22 -6.55 -15.77
N SER A 4 -9.95 -6.27 -16.87
CA SER A 4 -10.70 -7.31 -17.59
C SER A 4 -9.83 -8.43 -18.13
N TRP A 5 -8.52 -8.20 -18.33
CA TRP A 5 -7.58 -9.26 -18.74
C TRP A 5 -7.16 -10.15 -17.58
N ALA A 6 -7.17 -9.64 -16.35
CA ALA A 6 -6.92 -10.41 -15.14
C ALA A 6 -8.08 -11.37 -14.79
N ARG A 7 -9.20 -11.32 -15.54
CA ARG A 7 -10.44 -12.10 -15.29
C ARG A 7 -11.09 -11.82 -13.92
N GLU A 8 -10.67 -10.74 -13.26
CA GLU A 8 -11.21 -10.27 -12.00
C GLU A 8 -11.39 -8.75 -12.01
N SER A 9 -12.27 -8.26 -11.14
CA SER A 9 -12.51 -6.82 -10.99
C SER A 9 -11.63 -6.26 -9.87
N PRO A 10 -11.23 -4.98 -9.93
CA PRO A 10 -10.55 -4.34 -8.81
C PRO A 10 -11.42 -4.43 -7.54
N PRO A 11 -10.82 -4.67 -6.36
CA PRO A 11 -11.58 -4.75 -5.10
C PRO A 11 -12.31 -3.44 -4.75
N ASP A 12 -11.77 -2.28 -5.13
CA ASP A 12 -12.46 -0.98 -5.06
C ASP A 12 -12.56 -0.34 -6.44
N ALA A 13 -13.76 -0.38 -7.03
CA ALA A 13 -14.03 0.22 -8.33
C ALA A 13 -13.91 1.75 -8.37
N ARG A 14 -13.99 2.43 -7.21
CA ARG A 14 -13.84 3.89 -7.12
C ARG A 14 -12.36 4.31 -7.10
N LYS A 15 -11.47 3.39 -6.69
CA LYS A 15 -10.03 3.61 -6.59
C LYS A 15 -9.25 2.44 -7.20
N PRO A 16 -9.42 2.18 -8.51
CA PRO A 16 -8.79 1.03 -9.16
C PRO A 16 -7.25 1.08 -9.13
N LEU A 17 -6.66 2.27 -8.99
CA LEU A 17 -5.20 2.45 -8.83
C LEU A 17 -4.67 2.04 -7.46
N ASP A 18 -5.54 1.85 -6.47
CA ASP A 18 -5.17 1.33 -5.17
C ASP A 18 -5.15 -0.22 -5.17
N THR A 19 -5.10 -0.86 -6.34
CA THR A 19 -5.11 -2.32 -6.47
C THR A 19 -3.68 -2.86 -6.58
N PHE A 20 -3.38 -3.97 -5.90
CA PHE A 20 -2.15 -4.73 -6.02
C PHE A 20 -2.44 -6.23 -6.08
N PHE A 21 -1.48 -7.01 -6.56
CA PHE A 21 -1.57 -8.48 -6.52
C PHE A 21 -0.97 -8.99 -5.22
N ASP A 22 -1.76 -9.68 -4.42
CA ASP A 22 -1.31 -10.35 -3.20
C ASP A 22 -0.84 -11.76 -3.55
N SER A 23 0.47 -12.02 -3.39
CA SER A 23 1.06 -13.31 -3.72
C SER A 23 0.63 -14.42 -2.78
N ASP A 24 0.25 -14.09 -1.54
CA ASP A 24 -0.09 -15.09 -0.52
C ASP A 24 -1.49 -15.66 -0.78
N SER A 25 -2.46 -14.80 -1.14
CA SER A 25 -3.81 -15.24 -1.53
C SER A 25 -3.98 -15.54 -3.01
N GLY A 26 -3.05 -15.08 -3.86
CA GLY A 26 -3.09 -15.22 -5.32
C GLY A 26 -4.21 -14.40 -5.98
N ARG A 27 -4.64 -13.29 -5.38
CA ARG A 27 -5.78 -12.47 -5.82
C ARG A 27 -5.44 -10.99 -5.84
N LEU A 28 -6.25 -10.18 -6.53
CA LEU A 28 -6.19 -8.73 -6.35
C LEU A 28 -6.69 -8.32 -4.97
N ALA A 29 -5.90 -7.46 -4.33
CA ALA A 29 -6.21 -6.80 -3.08
C ALA A 29 -6.15 -5.28 -3.25
N ALA A 30 -6.77 -4.54 -2.33
CA ALA A 30 -6.69 -3.09 -2.30
C ALA A 30 -5.78 -2.62 -1.18
N TYR A 31 -4.92 -1.63 -1.46
CA TYR A 31 -4.19 -0.92 -0.42
C TYR A 31 -5.19 -0.26 0.52
N THR A 32 -4.95 -0.42 1.81
CA THR A 32 -5.79 0.13 2.87
C THR A 32 -4.94 0.95 3.80
N PHE A 33 -5.53 1.98 4.40
CA PHE A 33 -4.84 2.75 5.43
C PHE A 33 -4.52 1.83 6.61
N GLN A 34 -3.24 1.72 6.95
CA GLN A 34 -2.77 1.00 8.13
C GLN A 34 -2.48 2.02 9.23
N ARG A 35 -3.26 1.94 10.31
CA ARG A 35 -3.08 2.84 11.45
C ARG A 35 -1.89 2.34 12.28
N PRO A 36 -0.86 3.18 12.55
CA PRO A 36 0.20 2.80 13.47
C PRO A 36 -0.36 2.61 14.88
N GLU A 37 -0.09 1.46 15.50
CA GLU A 37 -0.57 1.14 16.86
C GLU A 37 0.38 1.62 17.96
N ASN A 38 1.69 1.68 17.68
CA ASN A 38 2.74 1.91 18.68
C ASN A 38 3.48 3.23 18.46
N LEU A 39 2.76 4.35 18.53
CA LEU A 39 3.37 5.69 18.48
C LEU A 39 3.86 6.10 19.86
N ALA A 40 5.15 6.38 19.96
CA ALA A 40 5.81 6.86 21.17
C ALA A 40 6.46 8.23 20.90
N LEU A 41 6.54 9.07 21.94
CA LEU A 41 7.00 10.46 21.78
C LEU A 41 8.50 10.50 21.38
N GLU A 42 9.26 9.49 21.80
CA GLU A 42 10.67 9.29 21.51
C GLU A 42 10.96 9.17 20.01
N GLN A 43 10.00 8.68 19.22
CA GLN A 43 10.12 8.54 17.77
C GLN A 43 10.15 9.91 17.07
N PHE A 44 9.65 10.97 17.69
CA PHE A 44 9.66 12.33 17.14
C PHE A 44 10.93 13.11 17.48
N PHE A 45 11.80 12.59 18.36
CA PHE A 45 13.08 13.22 18.69
C PHE A 45 14.13 13.04 17.59
N HIS A 46 13.93 12.09 16.68
CA HIS A 46 14.86 11.77 15.60
C HIS A 46 14.36 12.36 14.27
N SER A 47 14.80 13.57 13.93
CA SER A 47 14.33 14.31 12.74
C SER A 47 14.56 13.59 11.40
N HIS A 48 15.49 12.63 11.35
CA HIS A 48 15.81 11.84 10.16
C HIS A 48 15.04 10.51 10.07
N MET A 49 14.32 10.11 11.12
CA MET A 49 13.55 8.86 11.18
C MET A 49 12.18 9.09 11.82
N LEU A 50 11.39 9.97 11.20
CA LEU A 50 10.02 10.20 11.65
C LEU A 50 9.14 8.99 11.32
N PRO A 51 8.18 8.64 12.19
CA PRO A 51 7.24 7.57 11.91
C PRO A 51 6.45 7.87 10.64
N VAL A 52 6.43 6.92 9.72
CA VAL A 52 5.74 7.06 8.43
C VAL A 52 4.29 6.61 8.56
N ILE A 53 3.38 7.43 8.05
CA ILE A 53 1.96 7.07 7.98
C ILE A 53 1.75 6.21 6.73
N GLU A 54 1.38 4.94 6.93
CA GLU A 54 1.16 3.95 5.86
C GLU A 54 -0.19 4.18 5.15
N THR A 55 -0.21 5.20 4.31
CA THR A 55 -1.32 5.49 3.41
C THR A 55 -1.28 4.58 2.17
N PRO A 56 -2.41 4.36 1.46
CA PRO A 56 -2.42 3.65 0.19
C PRO A 56 -1.44 4.22 -0.86
N GLY A 57 -1.23 5.54 -0.88
CA GLY A 57 -0.28 6.18 -1.77
C GLY A 57 1.18 5.85 -1.45
N MET A 58 1.53 5.83 -0.16
CA MET A 58 2.86 5.42 0.32
C MET A 58 3.12 3.95 -0.02
N GLN A 59 2.18 3.06 0.28
CA GLN A 59 2.29 1.63 0.00
C GLN A 59 2.47 1.35 -1.50
N ARG A 60 1.64 1.97 -2.35
CA ARG A 60 1.77 1.87 -3.80
C ARG A 60 3.12 2.37 -4.30
N GLY A 61 3.60 3.50 -3.77
CA GLY A 61 4.91 4.04 -4.11
C GLY A 61 6.00 3.03 -3.76
N LEU A 62 5.98 2.51 -2.54
CA LEU A 62 6.94 1.52 -2.07
C LEU A 62 6.95 0.28 -2.96
N HIS A 63 5.80 -0.34 -3.22
CA HIS A 63 5.70 -1.50 -4.14
C HIS A 63 6.18 -1.19 -5.56
N GLY A 64 6.02 0.04 -6.05
CA GLY A 64 6.55 0.46 -7.34
C GLY A 64 8.08 0.59 -7.35
N PHE A 65 8.68 0.98 -6.22
CA PHE A 65 10.13 1.13 -6.07
C PHE A 65 10.85 -0.17 -5.68
N SER A 66 10.23 -1.05 -4.90
CA SER A 66 10.86 -2.27 -4.37
C SER A 66 11.56 -3.17 -5.40
N PRO A 67 11.04 -3.38 -6.63
CA PRO A 67 11.74 -4.20 -7.63
C PRO A 67 13.07 -3.63 -8.13
N TRP A 68 13.38 -2.37 -7.81
CA TRP A 68 14.54 -1.63 -8.32
C TRP A 68 15.56 -1.28 -7.23
N LEU A 69 15.32 -1.67 -5.98
CA LEU A 69 16.20 -1.48 -4.83
C LEU A 69 16.87 -2.82 -4.48
#